data_AF-A0A4R0WKS6-F1
#
_entry.id   AF-A0A4R0WKS6-F1
#
_cell.length_a   1.000
_cell.length_b   1.000
_cell.length_c   1.000
_cell.angle_alpha   90.00
_cell.angle_beta   90.00
_cell.angle_gamma   90.00
#
_symmetry.space_group_name_H-M   'P 1'
#
loop_
_entity.id
_entity.type
_entity.pdbx_description
1 polymer ?
#
loop_
_entity_poly.entity_id
_entity_poly.type
_entity_poly.pdbx_seq_one_letter_code
_entity_poly.pdbx_strand_id
1 'polypeptide(L)'
;MYLYEPGTFVPLARLDETLEQAAYLATGTDGRFVEYPARTRHATYFYQNDHLGTPQELVDASGKVVWLGRYLAWGALRDAKLANRAAETGNLIRAQGQYHDEELGLHYNR
;
A
#
# COMPACT_ATOMS: atom_id res chain seq x y z
N MET A 1 1.22 -0.20 6.70
CA MET A 1 2.02 0.89 7.33
C MET A 1 3.01 1.45 6.32
N TYR A 2 3.32 2.76 6.39
CA TYR A 2 4.30 3.42 5.52
C TYR A 2 5.54 3.83 6.30
N LEU A 3 6.71 3.67 5.68
CA LEU A 3 8.01 4.12 6.16
C LEU A 3 8.48 5.28 5.29
N TYR A 4 9.08 6.30 5.90
CA TYR A 4 9.54 7.53 5.25
C TYR A 4 10.99 7.82 5.56
N GLU A 5 11.66 8.61 4.72
CA GLU A 5 12.98 9.14 5.06
C GLU A 5 12.93 9.98 6.35
N PRO A 6 14.00 9.96 7.18
CA PRO A 6 14.01 10.69 8.44
C PRO A 6 13.77 12.19 8.24
N GLY A 7 12.77 12.74 8.94
CA GLY A 7 12.46 14.17 8.91
C GLY A 7 11.77 14.66 7.62
N THR A 8 11.40 13.76 6.71
CA THR A 8 10.67 14.09 5.49
C THR A 8 9.37 13.28 5.39
N PHE A 9 8.64 13.48 4.30
CA PHE A 9 7.48 12.64 3.94
C PHE A 9 7.73 11.92 2.61
N VAL A 10 9.00 11.76 2.23
CA VAL A 10 9.39 10.98 1.05
C VAL A 10 9.25 9.50 1.43
N PRO A 11 8.37 8.76 0.75
CA PRO A 11 8.10 7.39 1.14
C PRO A 11 9.25 6.47 0.74
N LEU A 12 9.66 5.59 1.65
CA LEU A 12 10.69 4.57 1.44
C LEU A 12 10.08 3.20 1.16
N ALA A 13 9.12 2.79 2.01
CA ALA A 13 8.53 1.47 1.91
C ALA A 13 7.10 1.43 2.42
N ARG A 14 6.35 0.44 1.92
CA ARG A 14 5.02 0.08 2.40
C ARG A 14 5.07 -1.35 2.93
N LEU A 15 4.62 -1.53 4.17
CA LEU A 15 4.50 -2.82 4.85
C LEU A 15 3.03 -3.18 4.95
N ASP A 16 2.65 -4.26 4.29
CA ASP A 16 1.30 -4.77 4.29
C ASP A 16 1.23 -6.05 5.12
N GLU A 17 0.14 -6.18 5.86
CA GLU A 17 -0.24 -7.37 6.58
C GLU A 17 -1.66 -7.74 6.16
N THR A 18 -1.84 -8.96 5.69
CA THR A 18 -3.15 -9.48 5.24
C THR A 18 -3.48 -10.72 6.05
N LEU A 19 -4.64 -10.71 6.71
CA LEU A 19 -5.15 -11.87 7.42
C LEU A 19 -5.64 -12.90 6.39
N GLU A 20 -4.97 -14.05 6.31
CA GLU A 20 -5.36 -15.16 5.44
C GLU A 20 -6.27 -16.16 6.18
N GLN A 21 -6.10 -16.29 7.51
CA GLN A 21 -6.89 -17.18 8.33
C GLN A 21 -7.10 -16.58 9.72
N ALA A 22 -8.37 -16.44 10.13
CA ALA A 22 -8.74 -15.92 11.44
C ALA A 22 -8.35 -16.88 12.57
N ALA A 23 -8.12 -16.32 13.76
CA ALA A 23 -7.72 -17.07 14.96
C ALA A 23 -8.84 -17.97 15.55
N TYR A 24 -10.03 -17.95 14.95
CA TYR A 24 -11.20 -18.65 15.45
C TYR A 24 -11.99 -19.24 14.30
N LEU A 25 -12.43 -20.49 14.46
CA LEU A 25 -13.39 -21.14 13.60
C LEU A 25 -14.68 -21.34 14.37
N ALA A 26 -15.80 -20.84 13.83
CA ALA A 26 -17.13 -21.13 14.37
C ALA A 26 -17.44 -22.62 14.14
N THR A 27 -17.80 -23.35 15.20
CA THR A 27 -18.09 -24.79 15.11
C THR A 27 -19.56 -25.09 14.78
N GLY A 28 -20.37 -24.07 14.49
CA GLY A 28 -21.79 -24.21 14.20
C GLY A 28 -22.58 -22.95 14.58
N THR A 29 -23.89 -23.11 14.83
CA THR A 29 -24.80 -22.02 15.23
C THR A 29 -24.97 -21.89 16.75
N ASP A 30 -24.28 -22.72 17.54
CA ASP A 30 -24.36 -22.76 19.00
C ASP A 30 -23.48 -21.70 19.70
N GLY A 31 -22.85 -20.82 18.93
CA GLY A 31 -21.99 -19.73 19.43
C GLY A 31 -20.64 -20.21 19.97
N ARG A 32 -20.27 -21.48 19.73
CA ARG A 32 -18.97 -22.01 20.12
C ARG A 32 -17.92 -21.71 19.06
N PHE A 33 -16.71 -21.42 19.54
CA PHE A 33 -15.54 -21.17 18.71
C PHE A 33 -14.40 -22.07 19.18
N VAL A 34 -13.63 -22.56 18.21
CA VAL A 34 -12.36 -23.23 18.49
C VAL A 34 -11.24 -22.29 18.08
N GLU A 35 -10.29 -22.11 18.98
CA GLU A 35 -9.07 -21.36 18.70
C GLU A 35 -8.25 -22.10 17.63
N TYR A 36 -7.85 -21.35 16.62
CA TYR A 36 -7.07 -21.84 15.49
C TYR A 36 -5.88 -20.91 15.30
N PRO A 37 -4.67 -21.39 14.98
CA PRO A 37 -3.56 -20.49 14.72
C PRO A 37 -3.91 -19.57 13.56
N ALA A 38 -3.94 -18.25 13.84
CA ALA A 38 -4.12 -17.25 12.81
C ALA A 38 -2.96 -17.31 11.82
N ARG A 39 -3.27 -17.07 10.55
CA ARG A 39 -2.27 -16.96 9.49
C ARG A 39 -2.35 -15.58 8.91
N THR A 40 -1.26 -14.84 9.04
CA THR A 40 -1.09 -13.54 8.39
C THR A 40 0.01 -13.64 7.36
N ARG A 41 -0.20 -12.99 6.22
CA ARG A 41 0.79 -12.80 5.19
C ARG A 41 1.33 -11.40 5.29
N HIS A 42 2.65 -11.29 5.23
CA HIS A 42 3.35 -10.01 5.19
C HIS A 42 3.87 -9.75 3.78
N ALA A 43 3.80 -8.50 3.35
CA ALA A 43 4.42 -8.04 2.11
C ALA A 43 5.15 -6.73 2.35
N THR A 44 6.33 -6.60 1.76
CA THR A 44 7.11 -5.36 1.77
C THR A 44 7.29 -4.89 0.35
N TYR A 45 7.02 -3.60 0.17
CA TYR A 45 7.17 -2.92 -1.10
C TYR A 45 8.06 -1.69 -0.94
N PHE A 46 8.86 -1.38 -1.94
CA PHE A 46 9.83 -0.29 -1.92
C PHE A 46 9.49 0.75 -2.97
N TYR A 47 9.55 2.02 -2.58
CA TYR A 47 9.24 3.15 -3.44
C TYR A 47 10.46 3.54 -4.28
N GLN A 48 10.23 3.81 -5.55
CA GLN A 48 11.15 4.56 -6.41
C GLN A 48 10.56 5.94 -6.64
N ASN A 49 11.20 6.96 -6.10
CA ASN A 49 10.72 8.34 -6.14
C ASN A 49 11.52 9.15 -7.17
N ASP A 50 10.91 10.19 -7.72
CA ASP A 50 11.66 11.23 -8.42
C ASP A 50 12.38 12.18 -7.45
N HIS A 51 13.08 13.17 -8.01
CA HIS A 51 13.83 14.18 -7.24
C HIS A 51 12.97 15.08 -6.34
N LEU A 52 11.63 15.06 -6.49
CA LEU A 52 10.68 15.80 -5.65
C LEU A 52 10.04 14.91 -4.59
N GLY A 53 10.46 13.64 -4.48
CA GLY A 53 9.86 12.68 -3.56
C GLY A 53 8.50 12.15 -4.03
N THR A 54 8.16 12.32 -5.32
CA THR A 54 6.92 11.79 -5.90
C THR A 54 7.12 10.32 -6.29
N PRO A 55 6.29 9.39 -5.78
CA PRO A 55 6.35 7.98 -6.15
C PRO A 55 6.18 7.76 -7.66
N GLN A 56 7.17 7.19 -8.32
CA GLN A 56 7.08 6.76 -9.73
C GLN A 56 6.76 5.28 -9.83
N GLU A 57 7.42 4.46 -9.00
CA GLU A 57 7.24 3.01 -9.01
C GLU A 57 7.16 2.44 -7.60
N LEU A 58 6.50 1.28 -7.50
CA LEU A 58 6.54 0.43 -6.33
C LEU A 58 7.02 -0.96 -6.76
N VAL A 59 8.07 -1.46 -6.12
CA VAL A 59 8.64 -2.79 -6.38
C VAL A 59 8.41 -3.72 -5.19
N ASP A 60 8.17 -5.00 -5.44
CA ASP A 60 8.13 -6.01 -4.39
C ASP A 60 9.54 -6.41 -3.91
N ALA A 61 9.62 -7.27 -2.90
CA ALA A 61 10.87 -7.76 -2.35
C ALA A 61 11.76 -8.54 -3.34
N SER A 62 11.24 -8.96 -4.49
CA SER A 62 12.02 -9.56 -5.59
C SER A 62 12.55 -8.53 -6.59
N GLY A 63 12.20 -7.26 -6.43
CA GLY A 63 12.53 -6.17 -7.36
C GLY A 63 11.56 -6.04 -8.54
N LYS A 64 10.44 -6.77 -8.55
CA LYS A 64 9.45 -6.67 -9.61
C LYS A 64 8.55 -5.47 -9.39
N VAL A 65 8.35 -4.66 -10.45
CA VAL A 65 7.39 -3.55 -10.43
C VAL A 65 5.97 -4.08 -10.26
N VAL A 66 5.31 -3.66 -9.18
CA VAL A 66 3.91 -4.01 -8.87
C VAL A 66 2.96 -2.84 -9.13
N TRP A 67 3.47 -1.60 -9.09
CA TRP A 67 2.73 -0.39 -9.43
C TRP A 67 3.66 0.60 -10.14
N LEU A 68 3.13 1.27 -11.18
CA LEU A 68 3.81 2.33 -11.93
C LEU A 68 2.84 3.50 -12.12
N GLY A 69 3.19 4.67 -11.60
CA GLY A 69 2.45 5.92 -11.82
C GLY A 69 3.03 6.72 -12.97
N ARG A 70 2.18 7.37 -13.74
CA ARG A 70 2.59 8.39 -14.72
C ARG A 70 1.88 9.68 -14.42
N TYR A 71 2.62 10.77 -14.45
CA TYR A 71 2.15 12.06 -13.99
C TYR A 71 2.09 13.08 -15.13
N LEU A 72 1.14 14.00 -15.03
CA LEU A 72 1.15 15.23 -15.81
C LEU A 72 2.26 16.16 -15.30
N ALA A 73 2.67 17.13 -16.12
CA ALA A 73 3.75 18.07 -15.77
C ALA A 73 3.53 18.82 -14.44
N TRP A 74 2.27 18.95 -14.00
CA TRP A 74 1.88 19.62 -12.76
C TRP A 74 1.67 18.67 -11.57
N GLY A 75 2.04 17.39 -11.70
CA GLY A 75 2.07 16.45 -10.57
C GLY A 75 0.78 15.65 -10.33
N ALA A 76 -0.28 15.83 -11.13
CA ALA A 76 -1.42 14.91 -11.08
C ALA A 76 -1.10 13.56 -11.73
N LEU A 77 -1.59 12.50 -11.10
CA LEU A 77 -1.57 11.17 -11.67
C LEU A 77 -2.46 11.13 -12.92
N ARG A 78 -1.85 10.84 -14.07
CA ARG A 78 -2.53 10.67 -15.36
C ARG A 78 -3.06 9.25 -15.53
N ASP A 79 -2.18 8.28 -15.33
CA ASP A 79 -2.50 6.85 -15.38
C ASP A 79 -1.61 6.08 -14.41
N ALA A 80 -2.16 4.98 -13.88
CA ALA A 80 -1.40 4.03 -13.08
C ALA A 80 -1.58 2.62 -13.65
N LYS A 81 -0.49 1.86 -13.67
CA LYS A 81 -0.52 0.44 -14.02
C LYS A 81 -0.30 -0.39 -12.77
N LEU A 82 -1.21 -1.33 -12.52
CA LEU A 82 -1.09 -2.33 -11.47
C LEU A 82 -0.69 -3.66 -12.11
N ALA A 83 0.47 -4.19 -11.75
CA ALA A 83 0.99 -5.44 -12.32
C ALA A 83 0.60 -6.67 -11.49
N ASN A 84 0.09 -6.49 -10.26
CA ASN A 84 -0.28 -7.59 -9.39
C ASN A 84 -1.47 -7.24 -8.51
N ARG A 85 -2.48 -8.13 -8.42
CA ARG A 85 -3.66 -7.93 -7.57
C ARG A 85 -3.31 -7.90 -6.08
N ALA A 86 -2.22 -8.54 -5.65
CA ALA A 86 -1.77 -8.51 -4.26
C ALA A 86 -1.37 -7.11 -3.74
N ALA A 87 -1.19 -6.11 -4.62
CA ALA A 87 -1.10 -4.70 -4.26
C ALA A 87 -2.49 -4.04 -4.37
N GLU A 88 -3.50 -4.70 -3.79
CA GLU A 88 -4.94 -4.56 -4.10
C GLU A 88 -5.54 -3.17 -3.85
N THR A 89 -4.77 -2.26 -3.25
CA THR A 89 -5.14 -0.86 -2.97
C THR A 89 -4.30 0.16 -3.76
N GLY A 90 -3.46 -0.29 -4.69
CA GLY A 90 -2.56 0.58 -5.45
C GLY A 90 -1.58 1.35 -4.53
N ASN A 91 -1.01 2.44 -5.06
CA ASN A 91 -0.30 3.41 -4.23
C ASN A 91 -1.28 4.56 -3.92
N LEU A 92 -1.33 5.02 -2.66
CA LEU A 92 -2.18 6.15 -2.22
C LEU A 92 -1.39 7.44 -2.01
N ILE A 93 -0.06 7.35 -1.94
CA ILE A 93 0.82 8.53 -1.86
C ILE A 93 0.99 9.12 -3.26
N ARG A 94 0.73 10.42 -3.41
CA ARG A 94 0.78 11.12 -4.70
C ARG A 94 1.99 12.03 -4.84
N ALA A 95 2.34 12.70 -3.76
CA ALA A 95 3.51 13.55 -3.60
C ALA A 95 3.97 13.49 -2.14
N GLN A 96 5.12 14.09 -1.82
CA GLN A 96 5.62 14.18 -0.45
C GLN A 96 4.54 14.76 0.49
N GLY A 97 4.10 13.98 1.47
CA GLY A 97 3.09 14.38 2.45
C GLY A 97 1.64 14.40 1.92
N GLN A 98 1.43 14.11 0.63
CA GLN A 98 0.10 14.09 0.01
C GLN A 98 -0.47 12.67 -0.10
N TYR A 99 -1.56 12.44 0.63
CA TYR A 99 -2.31 11.19 0.60
C TYR A 99 -3.61 11.36 -0.19
N HIS A 100 -3.87 10.46 -1.13
CA HIS A 100 -5.14 10.42 -1.85
C HIS A 100 -6.17 9.64 -1.03
N ASP A 101 -7.28 10.30 -0.72
CA ASP A 101 -8.45 9.65 -0.17
C ASP A 101 -9.41 9.28 -1.30
N GLU A 102 -9.57 7.97 -1.51
CA GLU A 102 -10.45 7.42 -2.55
C GLU A 102 -11.93 7.60 -2.24
N GLU A 103 -12.32 7.74 -0.97
CA GLU A 103 -13.73 7.90 -0.58
C GLU A 103 -14.26 9.28 -0.96
N LEU A 104 -13.44 10.32 -0.78
CA LEU A 104 -13.81 11.72 -1.05
C LEU A 104 -13.18 12.28 -2.33
N GLY A 105 -12.25 11.57 -2.96
CA GLY A 105 -11.49 12.05 -4.12
C GLY A 105 -10.55 13.22 -3.80
N LEU A 106 -10.31 13.51 -2.51
CA LEU A 106 -9.50 14.62 -2.04
C LEU A 106 -8.07 14.20 -1.72
N HIS A 107 -7.24 15.21 -1.47
CA HIS A 107 -5.85 15.03 -1.06
C HIS A 107 -5.61 15.64 0.32
N TYR A 108 -5.13 14.83 1.25
CA TYR A 108 -4.71 15.29 2.57
C TYR A 108 -3.21 15.57 2.56
N ASN A 109 -2.83 16.75 3.05
CA ASN A 109 -1.44 17.12 3.28
C ASN A 109 -1.15 17.08 4.79
N ARG A 110 0.03 16.60 5.16
CA ARG A 110 0.52 16.57 6.54
C ARG A 110 1.69 17.52 6.74
#